data_AF-A0A5C5WY82-F1
#
_entry.id   AF-A0A5C5WY82-F1
#
_cell.length_a   1.000
_cell.length_b   1.000
_cell.length_c   1.000
_cell.angle_alpha   90.00
_cell.angle_beta   90.00
_cell.angle_gamma   90.00
#
_symmetry.space_group_name_H-M   'P 1'
#
loop_
_entity.id
_entity.type
_entity.pdbx_description
1 polymer ?
#
loop_
_entity_poly.entity_id
_entity_poly.type
_entity_poly.pdbx_seq_one_letter_code
_entity_poly.pdbx_strand_id
1 'polypeptide(L)'
;MSGQDPFSDPFASQQSPKGIPPLGPPPGQPGQIGPPPAKKGMSSCLIAAICLFAFIPILGVCAGLLLPAVQAAREAARRVNCSNNLKQIGLALHNYHSAYQTFPPAYTVDQNGRPMHSWRAMILPFLEQQALYEQIDFNKPWDHPDNQAAMSSAVSVYSCPSTVVEPNYTTYLAIDHPNGVFSGSRPTRINKITDGTANTVMVVEHDSGFAVPWMQPQDIDMNQFLQPGIASTAGGHPGGGHVLMSDGAVQFLTHSASAEIRTSMVIMNEDEGGIAPMLDATSTEAVPGDLSNTGDLSNTGDLPNMDDTAVPADGISFRHRPSGARFVRPSQEWSLLTGRAAASVNPIANAVLLHNGNDNHRERIGILIIESLADISSEPIDMKQLAMNLAESMEMENKTIEDIEEADVNGLSVIRYVVAGDVTDAGRLRYCCLVFEKNEFLFQVIAFAAADDAEADDQHFRSIHQALTFASSP
;
A
#
# COMPACT_ATOMS: atom_id res chain seq x y z
N MET A 1 75.46 -20.52 0.00
CA MET A 1 75.54 -19.19 -0.66
C MET A 1 74.59 -18.28 0.12
N SER A 2 75.02 -17.69 1.23
CA SER A 2 75.66 -16.35 1.36
C SER A 2 74.68 -15.22 1.01
N GLY A 3 74.36 -14.20 1.80
CA GLY A 3 74.71 -13.66 3.13
C GLY A 3 73.61 -12.62 3.46
N GLN A 4 73.59 -11.76 4.49
CA GLN A 4 74.47 -11.38 5.60
C GLN A 4 73.59 -10.50 6.55
N ASP A 5 73.82 -10.62 7.87
CA ASP A 5 73.39 -9.69 8.95
C ASP A 5 74.19 -8.34 8.88
N PRO A 6 74.25 -7.41 9.88
CA PRO A 6 73.59 -7.31 11.21
C PRO A 6 73.16 -5.88 11.63
N PHE A 7 72.54 -5.72 12.80
CA PHE A 7 73.01 -4.85 13.91
C PHE A 7 71.95 -4.78 15.05
N SER A 8 72.15 -5.55 16.12
CA SER A 8 71.60 -5.25 17.44
C SER A 8 72.33 -6.08 18.50
N ASP A 9 73.09 -5.40 19.35
CA ASP A 9 73.66 -5.89 20.62
C ASP A 9 74.20 -4.66 21.37
N PRO A 10 74.63 -4.71 22.65
CA PRO A 10 74.39 -5.68 23.73
C PRO A 10 73.95 -4.94 25.03
N PHE A 11 73.49 -5.55 26.12
CA PHE A 11 74.21 -6.29 27.18
C PHE A 11 73.11 -6.79 28.16
N ALA A 12 72.98 -8.09 28.46
CA ALA A 12 73.70 -8.84 29.51
C ALA A 12 73.59 -8.21 30.92
N SER A 13 73.35 -8.89 32.04
CA SER A 13 73.07 -10.30 32.37
C SER A 13 72.91 -10.40 33.91
N GLN A 14 72.41 -11.55 34.39
CA GLN A 14 72.66 -12.19 35.71
C GLN A 14 71.86 -11.79 36.97
N GLN A 15 70.88 -12.66 37.29
CA GLN A 15 70.67 -13.47 38.51
C GLN A 15 71.05 -12.96 39.93
N SER A 16 70.00 -12.86 40.78
CA SER A 16 69.74 -13.35 42.18
C SER A 16 70.91 -13.72 43.13
N PRO A 17 70.83 -13.62 44.50
CA PRO A 17 69.71 -14.11 45.35
C PRO A 17 69.49 -13.51 46.80
N LYS A 18 68.38 -13.96 47.46
CA LYS A 18 68.09 -14.19 48.92
C LYS A 18 68.48 -13.17 50.04
N GLY A 19 67.45 -12.56 50.66
CA GLY A 19 67.07 -12.51 52.10
C GLY A 19 68.01 -11.99 53.22
N ILE A 20 67.50 -11.09 54.08
CA ILE A 20 67.57 -10.99 55.58
C ILE A 20 66.83 -9.68 56.04
N PRO A 21 66.17 -9.60 57.23
CA PRO A 21 65.22 -8.54 57.61
C PRO A 21 65.78 -7.53 58.68
N PRO A 22 64.94 -6.80 59.43
CA PRO A 22 64.60 -5.37 59.30
C PRO A 22 65.31 -4.44 60.33
N LEU A 23 65.24 -3.11 60.15
CA LEU A 23 65.66 -2.12 61.15
C LEU A 23 64.70 -0.91 61.19
N GLY A 24 64.34 -0.49 62.41
CA GLY A 24 63.26 0.44 62.75
C GLY A 24 63.49 1.92 62.42
N PRO A 25 62.58 2.82 62.85
CA PRO A 25 62.53 4.20 62.36
C PRO A 25 63.38 5.15 63.20
N PRO A 26 64.01 6.17 62.58
CA PRO A 26 64.45 7.36 63.28
C PRO A 26 63.75 8.66 62.79
N PRO A 27 63.88 9.76 63.56
CA PRO A 27 62.80 10.70 63.82
C PRO A 27 62.80 11.98 62.97
N GLY A 28 61.72 12.74 63.13
CA GLY A 28 61.33 13.89 62.32
C GLY A 28 62.26 15.10 62.31
N GLN A 29 62.11 15.86 61.22
CA GLN A 29 62.66 17.20 61.05
C GLN A 29 61.57 18.26 61.29
N PRO A 30 61.90 19.37 61.99
CA PRO A 30 60.96 20.44 62.30
C PRO A 30 60.85 21.50 61.19
N GLY A 31 59.60 21.91 60.92
CA GLY A 31 59.19 23.30 60.69
C GLY A 31 59.60 23.99 59.39
N GLN A 32 58.74 23.92 58.37
CA GLN A 32 58.64 24.98 57.35
C GLN A 32 57.34 25.77 57.56
N ILE A 33 57.49 27.09 57.61
CA ILE A 33 56.45 28.10 57.75
C ILE A 33 55.57 28.04 56.51
N GLY A 34 54.31 27.61 56.69
CA GLY A 34 53.35 27.53 55.59
C GLY A 34 52.97 28.92 55.05
N PRO A 35 52.69 29.04 53.74
CA PRO A 35 52.11 30.27 53.18
C PRO A 35 50.70 30.52 53.76
N PRO A 36 50.22 31.77 53.80
CA PRO A 36 48.92 32.10 54.37
C PRO A 36 47.80 31.31 53.67
N PRO A 37 46.73 30.94 54.41
CA PRO A 37 45.68 30.09 53.88
C PRO A 37 44.98 30.79 52.70
N ALA A 38 45.07 30.19 51.52
CA ALA A 38 44.19 30.53 50.41
C ALA A 38 42.75 30.37 50.89
N LYS A 39 41.98 31.47 50.91
CA LYS A 39 40.55 31.45 51.15
C LYS A 39 39.94 30.50 50.10
N LYS A 40 39.63 29.27 50.49
CA LYS A 40 38.84 28.36 49.65
C LYS A 40 37.49 29.03 49.46
N GLY A 41 37.27 29.60 48.27
CA GLY A 41 36.03 30.22 47.88
C GLY A 41 34.90 29.19 47.98
N MET A 42 34.14 29.26 49.06
CA MET A 42 32.92 28.45 49.27
C MET A 42 31.87 28.71 48.17
N SER A 43 32.03 29.77 47.38
CA SER A 43 31.22 30.07 46.20
C SER A 43 31.40 29.10 45.05
N SER A 44 32.58 28.51 44.83
CA SER A 44 32.81 27.68 43.63
C SER A 44 32.09 26.33 43.69
N CYS A 45 32.03 25.68 44.86
CA CYS A 45 31.25 24.45 45.05
C CYS A 45 29.74 24.70 45.05
N LEU A 46 29.28 25.82 45.62
CA LEU A 46 27.85 26.15 45.66
C LEU A 46 27.31 26.45 44.24
N ILE A 47 28.06 27.22 43.45
CA ILE A 47 27.72 27.49 42.04
C ILE A 47 27.69 26.17 41.26
N ALA A 48 28.70 25.30 41.43
CA ALA A 48 28.73 24.01 40.76
C ALA A 48 27.53 23.10 41.13
N ALA A 49 27.13 23.07 42.40
CA ALA A 49 25.96 22.32 42.85
C ALA A 49 24.66 22.88 42.25
N ILE A 50 24.48 24.21 42.27
CA ILE A 50 23.31 24.86 41.69
C ILE A 50 23.23 24.62 40.18
N CYS A 51 24.35 24.76 39.45
CA CYS A 51 24.40 24.44 38.03
C CYS A 51 24.00 23.00 37.77
N LEU A 52 24.54 22.04 38.52
CA LEU A 52 24.21 20.62 38.36
C LEU A 52 22.71 20.35 38.61
N PHE A 53 22.14 20.90 39.68
CA PHE A 53 20.71 20.75 40.01
C PHE A 53 19.77 21.42 38.99
N ALA A 54 20.21 22.47 38.31
CA ALA A 54 19.44 23.11 37.24
C ALA A 54 19.53 22.35 35.91
N PHE A 55 20.69 21.75 35.60
CA PHE A 55 20.92 21.06 34.32
C PHE A 55 20.31 19.65 34.26
N ILE A 56 20.35 18.88 35.35
CA ILE A 56 19.80 17.52 35.41
C ILE A 56 18.31 17.46 34.99
N PRO A 57 17.39 18.29 35.51
CA PRO A 57 15.99 18.24 35.11
C PRO A 57 15.78 18.65 33.64
N ILE A 58 16.55 19.62 33.14
CA ILE A 58 16.50 20.03 31.73
C ILE A 58 16.93 18.86 30.84
N LEU A 59 18.04 18.20 31.14
CA LEU A 59 18.50 17.01 30.43
C LEU A 59 17.48 15.87 30.51
N GLY A 60 16.84 15.67 31.66
CA GLY A 60 15.77 14.69 31.84
C GLY A 60 14.56 14.96 30.96
N VAL A 61 14.11 16.22 30.86
CA VAL A 61 13.01 16.62 29.96
C VAL A 61 13.42 16.47 28.50
N CYS A 62 14.62 16.91 28.11
CA CYS A 62 15.13 16.72 26.75
C CYS A 62 15.19 15.23 26.39
N ALA A 63 15.75 14.38 27.25
CA ALA A 63 15.79 12.93 27.02
C ALA A 63 14.39 12.30 26.97
N GLY A 64 13.48 12.72 27.86
CA GLY A 64 12.10 12.26 27.90
C GLY A 64 11.30 12.60 26.64
N LEU A 65 11.58 13.75 26.00
CA LEU A 65 10.97 14.13 24.73
C LEU A 65 11.65 13.46 23.52
N LEU A 66 12.95 13.20 23.59
CA LEU A 66 13.72 12.60 22.50
C LEU A 66 13.50 11.09 22.38
N LEU A 67 13.31 10.35 23.49
CA LEU A 67 13.16 8.90 23.45
C LEU A 67 11.96 8.42 22.62
N PRO A 68 10.72 8.95 22.82
CA PRO A 68 9.58 8.59 21.97
C PRO A 68 9.81 8.94 20.50
N ALA A 69 10.42 10.10 20.23
CA ALA A 69 10.73 10.55 18.88
C ALA A 69 11.73 9.62 18.16
N VAL A 70 12.78 9.18 18.85
CA VAL A 70 13.77 8.23 18.30
C VAL A 70 13.14 6.86 18.03
N GLN A 71 12.23 6.40 18.89
CA GLN A 71 11.53 5.13 18.68
C GLN A 71 10.56 5.21 17.48
N ALA A 72 9.80 6.29 17.37
CA ALA A 72 8.92 6.53 16.23
C ALA A 72 9.71 6.61 14.91
N ALA A 73 10.85 7.31 14.90
CA ALA A 73 11.73 7.39 13.74
C ALA A 73 12.31 6.03 13.35
N ARG A 74 12.75 5.21 14.32
CA ARG A 74 13.23 3.85 14.06
C ARG A 74 12.15 2.96 13.47
N GLU A 75 10.93 3.06 13.96
CA GLU A 75 9.80 2.29 13.46
C GLU A 75 9.40 2.72 12.04
N ALA A 76 9.37 4.02 11.76
CA ALA A 76 9.16 4.52 10.41
C ALA A 76 10.22 3.99 9.43
N ALA A 77 11.49 3.95 9.84
CA ALA A 77 12.56 3.37 9.02
C ALA A 77 12.37 1.86 8.79
N ARG A 78 11.93 1.10 9.80
CA ARG A 78 11.62 -0.34 9.64
C ARG A 78 10.45 -0.57 8.69
N ARG A 79 9.40 0.26 8.74
CA ARG A 79 8.28 0.20 7.78
C ARG A 79 8.74 0.42 6.35
N VAL A 80 9.56 1.43 6.11
CA VAL A 80 10.13 1.69 4.78
C VAL A 80 10.94 0.49 4.30
N ASN A 81 11.76 -0.11 5.16
CA ASN A 81 12.53 -1.31 4.81
C ASN A 81 11.61 -2.51 4.52
N CYS A 82 10.56 -2.73 5.31
CA CYS A 82 9.57 -3.77 5.05
C CYS A 82 8.87 -3.57 3.70
N SER A 83 8.42 -2.35 3.41
CA SER A 83 7.84 -2.00 2.11
C SER A 83 8.81 -2.24 0.96
N ASN A 84 10.10 -1.90 1.13
CA ASN A 84 11.12 -2.14 0.13
C ASN A 84 11.41 -3.64 -0.09
N ASN A 85 11.39 -4.46 0.96
CA ASN A 85 11.49 -5.92 0.83
C ASN A 85 10.34 -6.48 -0.02
N LEU A 86 9.10 -6.07 0.28
CA LEU A 86 7.94 -6.47 -0.54
C LEU A 86 8.04 -5.96 -1.98
N LYS A 87 8.56 -4.75 -2.23
CA LYS A 87 8.82 -4.27 -3.59
C LYS A 87 9.85 -5.12 -4.33
N GLN A 88 10.91 -5.57 -3.65
CA GLN A 88 11.89 -6.49 -4.24
C GLN A 88 11.26 -7.85 -4.55
N ILE A 89 10.41 -8.37 -3.65
CA ILE A 89 9.64 -9.60 -3.89
C ILE A 89 8.68 -9.41 -5.08
N GLY A 90 7.95 -8.31 -5.16
CA GLY A 90 7.07 -7.97 -6.28
C GLY A 90 7.82 -7.91 -7.61
N LEU A 91 8.96 -7.21 -7.64
CA LEU A 91 9.81 -7.17 -8.82
C LEU A 91 10.28 -8.58 -9.22
N ALA A 92 10.69 -9.40 -8.26
CA ALA A 92 11.09 -10.78 -8.53
C ALA A 92 9.94 -11.64 -9.08
N LEU A 93 8.71 -11.46 -8.56
CA LEU A 93 7.50 -12.12 -9.05
C LEU A 93 7.15 -11.68 -10.49
N HIS A 94 7.27 -10.40 -10.81
CA HIS A 94 7.07 -9.90 -12.17
C HIS A 94 8.17 -10.34 -13.14
N ASN A 95 9.42 -10.46 -12.67
CA ASN A 95 10.51 -11.03 -13.48
C ASN A 95 10.30 -12.52 -13.74
N TYR A 96 9.84 -13.28 -12.73
CA TYR A 96 9.41 -14.66 -12.90
C TYR A 96 8.27 -14.75 -13.93
N HIS A 97 7.23 -13.92 -13.80
CA HIS A 97 6.14 -13.85 -14.76
C HIS A 97 6.64 -13.53 -16.18
N SER A 98 7.58 -12.61 -16.33
CA SER A 98 8.17 -12.27 -17.62
C SER A 98 8.91 -13.45 -18.25
N ALA A 99 9.62 -14.24 -17.44
CA ALA A 99 10.37 -15.41 -17.91
C ALA A 99 9.47 -16.64 -18.20
N TYR A 100 8.44 -16.87 -17.38
CA TYR A 100 7.63 -18.10 -17.40
C TYR A 100 6.17 -17.89 -17.86
N GLN A 101 5.77 -16.65 -18.15
CA GLN A 101 4.43 -16.24 -18.59
C GLN A 101 3.30 -16.50 -17.56
N THR A 102 3.67 -16.81 -16.33
CA THR A 102 2.78 -17.04 -15.18
C THR A 102 3.49 -16.60 -13.90
N PHE A 103 2.76 -16.13 -12.91
CA PHE A 103 3.23 -16.13 -11.53
C PHE A 103 3.50 -17.57 -11.06
N PRO A 104 4.44 -17.77 -10.13
CA PRO A 104 4.71 -19.10 -9.60
C PRO A 104 3.47 -19.66 -8.89
N PRO A 105 3.27 -20.98 -8.87
CA PRO A 105 2.28 -21.59 -7.99
C PRO A 105 2.67 -21.36 -6.52
N ALA A 106 1.72 -21.45 -5.58
CA ALA A 106 2.01 -21.32 -4.15
C ALA A 106 3.08 -22.33 -3.72
N TYR A 107 2.97 -23.55 -4.25
CA TYR A 107 3.96 -24.60 -4.08
C TYR A 107 4.03 -25.54 -5.28
N THR A 108 5.19 -26.17 -5.49
CA THR A 108 5.34 -27.30 -6.42
C THR A 108 4.87 -28.60 -5.76
N VAL A 109 4.57 -29.62 -6.57
CA VAL A 109 4.15 -30.94 -6.09
C VAL A 109 4.93 -32.07 -6.76
N ASP A 110 5.10 -33.19 -6.05
CA ASP A 110 5.64 -34.43 -6.63
C ASP A 110 4.57 -35.19 -7.46
N GLN A 111 4.95 -36.35 -7.99
CA GLN A 111 4.04 -37.21 -8.77
C GLN A 111 2.81 -37.71 -7.99
N ASN A 112 2.89 -37.69 -6.65
CA ASN A 112 1.80 -38.09 -5.75
C ASN A 112 0.99 -36.89 -5.24
N GLY A 113 1.27 -35.68 -5.72
CA GLY A 113 0.62 -34.44 -5.29
C GLY A 113 1.13 -33.89 -3.95
N ARG A 114 2.24 -34.40 -3.41
CA ARG A 114 2.82 -33.90 -2.16
C ARG A 114 3.50 -32.55 -2.40
N PRO A 115 3.21 -31.49 -1.60
CA PRO A 115 3.92 -30.22 -1.68
C PRO A 115 5.43 -30.38 -1.50
N MET A 116 6.22 -29.77 -2.39
CA MET A 116 7.68 -29.89 -2.42
C MET A 116 8.39 -28.59 -2.07
N HIS A 117 8.14 -27.49 -2.78
CA HIS A 117 8.84 -26.21 -2.57
C HIS A 117 7.89 -25.02 -2.67
N SER A 118 8.10 -24.01 -1.84
CA SER A 118 7.37 -22.73 -1.90
C SER A 118 7.72 -21.90 -3.15
N TRP A 119 6.80 -21.03 -3.57
CA TRP A 119 7.03 -19.93 -4.52
C TRP A 119 8.29 -19.11 -4.21
N ARG A 120 8.63 -18.96 -2.93
CA ARG A 120 9.85 -18.28 -2.45
C ARG A 120 11.13 -18.91 -3.01
N ALA A 121 11.19 -20.24 -3.14
CA ALA A 121 12.35 -20.91 -3.72
C ALA A 121 12.47 -20.66 -5.23
N MET A 122 11.32 -20.51 -5.92
CA MET A 122 11.27 -20.32 -7.37
C MET A 122 11.73 -18.93 -7.82
N ILE A 123 11.58 -17.91 -6.97
CA ILE A 123 11.93 -16.54 -7.31
C ILE A 123 13.36 -16.12 -6.93
N LEU A 124 14.13 -16.99 -6.25
CA LEU A 124 15.51 -16.68 -5.82
C LEU A 124 16.43 -16.15 -6.93
N PRO A 125 16.42 -16.69 -8.17
CA PRO A 125 17.24 -16.14 -9.26
C PRO A 125 16.95 -14.66 -9.54
N PHE A 126 15.70 -14.24 -9.35
CA PHE A 126 15.24 -12.86 -9.56
C PHE A 126 15.44 -11.96 -8.34
N LEU A 127 15.95 -12.51 -7.24
CA LEU A 127 16.37 -11.81 -6.02
C LEU A 127 17.90 -11.77 -5.88
N GLU A 128 18.64 -12.00 -6.97
CA GLU A 128 20.10 -12.10 -6.98
C GLU A 128 20.65 -13.25 -6.08
N GLN A 129 19.82 -14.26 -5.80
CA GLN A 129 20.17 -15.43 -4.98
C GLN A 129 20.47 -16.67 -5.84
N GLN A 130 21.08 -16.50 -7.01
CA GLN A 130 21.38 -17.59 -7.96
C GLN A 130 22.23 -18.70 -7.31
N ALA A 131 23.25 -18.34 -6.53
CA ALA A 131 24.13 -19.30 -5.86
C ALA A 131 23.40 -20.13 -4.79
N LEU A 132 22.35 -19.59 -4.17
CA LEU A 132 21.49 -20.33 -3.24
C LEU A 132 20.50 -21.22 -3.99
N TYR A 133 19.92 -20.72 -5.09
CA TYR A 133 19.03 -21.49 -5.95
C TYR A 133 19.69 -22.78 -6.49
N GLU A 134 20.95 -22.68 -6.92
CA GLU A 134 21.73 -23.82 -7.44
C GLU A 134 22.06 -24.88 -6.37
N GLN A 135 21.94 -24.55 -5.08
CA GLN A 135 22.13 -25.50 -3.98
C GLN A 135 20.88 -26.35 -3.69
N ILE A 136 19.72 -25.97 -4.25
CA ILE A 136 18.46 -26.66 -3.99
C ILE A 136 18.30 -27.82 -5.00
N ASP A 137 18.18 -29.04 -4.49
CA ASP A 137 17.75 -30.19 -5.28
C ASP A 137 16.22 -30.22 -5.36
N PHE A 138 15.67 -29.68 -6.45
CA PHE A 138 14.23 -29.61 -6.70
C PHE A 138 13.55 -30.97 -6.92
N ASN A 139 14.32 -32.06 -7.04
CA ASN A 139 13.76 -33.41 -7.10
C ASN A 139 13.50 -34.01 -5.71
N LYS A 140 13.86 -33.29 -4.64
CA LYS A 140 13.70 -33.72 -3.25
C LYS A 140 12.88 -32.69 -2.49
N PRO A 141 12.07 -33.11 -1.49
CA PRO A 141 11.33 -32.18 -0.65
C PRO A 141 12.22 -31.10 -0.03
N TRP A 142 11.62 -29.94 0.28
CA TRP A 142 12.30 -28.82 0.93
C TRP A 142 13.02 -29.18 2.24
N ASP A 143 12.48 -30.14 3.00
CA ASP A 143 12.97 -30.62 4.29
C ASP A 143 13.93 -31.81 4.19
N HIS A 144 14.29 -32.23 2.97
CA HIS A 144 15.24 -33.33 2.77
C HIS A 144 16.64 -32.94 3.27
N PRO A 145 17.42 -33.86 3.87
CA PRO A 145 18.78 -33.58 4.36
C PRO A 145 19.71 -32.90 3.34
N ASP A 146 19.60 -33.27 2.06
CA ASP A 146 20.39 -32.66 0.97
C ASP A 146 20.07 -31.17 0.74
N ASN A 147 18.86 -30.72 1.09
CA ASN A 147 18.43 -29.32 1.00
C ASN A 147 18.66 -28.55 2.31
N GLN A 148 19.17 -29.20 3.36
CA GLN A 148 19.30 -28.58 4.70
C GLN A 148 20.21 -27.34 4.70
N ALA A 149 21.30 -27.37 3.92
CA ALA A 149 22.22 -26.23 3.82
C ALA A 149 21.54 -24.99 3.21
N ALA A 150 20.76 -25.17 2.15
CA ALA A 150 19.96 -24.10 1.57
C ALA A 150 18.89 -23.62 2.57
N MET A 151 18.17 -24.55 3.20
CA MET A 151 17.10 -24.24 4.16
C MET A 151 17.58 -23.47 5.40
N SER A 152 18.83 -23.67 5.84
CA SER A 152 19.41 -22.91 6.95
C SER A 152 19.98 -21.54 6.55
N SER A 153 20.04 -21.24 5.24
CA SER A 153 20.55 -19.97 4.76
C SER A 153 19.57 -18.83 5.03
N ALA A 154 20.11 -17.69 5.45
CA ALA A 154 19.32 -16.49 5.72
C ALA A 154 19.10 -15.69 4.44
N VAL A 155 17.85 -15.39 4.12
CA VAL A 155 17.47 -14.56 2.98
C VAL A 155 16.77 -13.32 3.52
N SER A 156 17.54 -12.24 3.72
CA SER A 156 17.09 -11.05 4.46
C SER A 156 15.84 -10.38 3.87
N VAL A 157 15.63 -10.47 2.56
CA VAL A 157 14.44 -9.93 1.89
C VAL A 157 13.14 -10.61 2.32
N TYR A 158 13.21 -11.81 2.90
CA TYR A 158 12.04 -12.57 3.34
C TYR A 158 11.56 -12.25 4.76
N SER A 159 12.23 -11.35 5.48
CA SER A 159 11.90 -11.03 6.86
C SER A 159 11.59 -9.54 7.04
N CYS A 160 10.50 -9.23 7.75
CA CYS A 160 10.18 -7.88 8.17
C CYS A 160 11.14 -7.43 9.29
N PRO A 161 11.81 -6.27 9.17
CA PRO A 161 12.72 -5.77 10.20
C PRO A 161 12.08 -5.47 11.56
N SER A 162 10.75 -5.35 11.62
CA SER A 162 10.02 -5.16 12.88
C SER A 162 9.58 -6.47 13.55
N THR A 163 9.75 -7.61 12.87
CA THR A 163 9.41 -8.93 13.41
C THR A 163 10.68 -9.71 13.74
N VAL A 164 10.78 -10.22 14.97
CA VAL A 164 11.93 -11.02 15.39
C VAL A 164 11.64 -12.50 15.08
N VAL A 165 12.35 -13.04 14.10
CA VAL A 165 12.27 -14.45 13.69
C VAL A 165 13.67 -15.04 13.51
N GLU A 166 13.76 -16.37 13.39
CA GLU A 166 15.02 -17.03 13.04
C GLU A 166 15.49 -16.61 11.63
N PRO A 167 16.81 -16.61 11.35
CA PRO A 167 17.34 -16.06 10.10
C PRO A 167 16.81 -16.72 8.82
N ASN A 168 16.39 -17.99 8.91
CA ASN A 168 15.84 -18.76 7.80
C ASN A 168 14.29 -18.79 7.78
N TYR A 169 13.63 -17.98 8.60
CA TYR A 169 12.18 -17.85 8.58
C TYR A 169 11.75 -16.65 7.76
N THR A 170 10.54 -16.73 7.22
CA THR A 170 9.89 -15.65 6.49
C THR A 170 8.67 -15.13 7.24
N THR A 171 8.40 -13.84 7.07
CA THR A 171 7.18 -13.18 7.53
C THR A 171 6.34 -12.66 6.36
N TYR A 172 6.71 -12.99 5.13
CA TYR A 172 5.98 -12.62 3.92
C TYR A 172 5.35 -13.86 3.32
N LEU A 173 4.04 -13.95 3.41
CA LEU A 173 3.27 -15.14 3.08
C LEU A 173 2.31 -14.80 1.95
N ALA A 174 2.19 -15.71 0.99
CA ALA A 174 1.11 -15.59 0.01
C ALA A 174 -0.25 -15.87 0.66
N ILE A 175 -1.33 -15.51 -0.01
CA ILE A 175 -2.67 -15.97 0.38
C ILE A 175 -3.07 -17.09 -0.57
N ASP A 176 -3.05 -18.33 -0.07
CA ASP A 176 -3.47 -19.51 -0.82
C ASP A 176 -4.99 -19.61 -0.84
N HIS A 177 -5.57 -19.37 -2.02
CA HIS A 177 -7.00 -19.41 -2.22
C HIS A 177 -7.36 -19.97 -3.61
N PRO A 178 -8.43 -20.78 -3.75
CA PRO A 178 -8.83 -21.32 -5.06
C PRO A 178 -9.04 -20.25 -6.13
N ASN A 179 -9.52 -19.07 -5.75
CA ASN A 179 -9.74 -17.93 -6.64
C ASN A 179 -8.72 -16.79 -6.45
N GLY A 180 -7.61 -17.03 -5.73
CA GLY A 180 -6.53 -16.05 -5.53
C GLY A 180 -5.37 -16.24 -6.50
N VAL A 181 -4.44 -15.28 -6.51
CA VAL A 181 -3.25 -15.32 -7.40
C VAL A 181 -2.41 -16.55 -7.12
N PHE A 182 -2.24 -16.88 -5.84
CA PHE A 182 -1.66 -18.14 -5.39
C PHE A 182 -2.79 -19.12 -5.10
N SER A 183 -2.79 -20.25 -5.82
CA SER A 183 -3.88 -21.22 -5.81
C SER A 183 -3.32 -22.64 -5.79
N GLY A 184 -2.76 -23.04 -4.65
CA GLY A 184 -2.05 -24.30 -4.46
C GLY A 184 -0.96 -24.51 -5.51
N SER A 185 -1.01 -25.65 -6.20
CA SER A 185 -0.06 -26.01 -7.25
C SER A 185 -0.33 -25.40 -8.62
N ARG A 186 -1.38 -24.57 -8.75
CA ARG A 186 -1.76 -23.96 -10.03
C ARG A 186 -1.04 -22.62 -10.23
N PRO A 187 -0.23 -22.48 -11.30
CA PRO A 187 0.34 -21.18 -11.67
C PRO A 187 -0.74 -20.28 -12.28
N THR A 188 -0.62 -18.97 -12.03
CA THR A 188 -1.62 -17.97 -12.45
C THR A 188 -1.04 -17.03 -13.49
N ARG A 189 -1.75 -16.77 -14.58
CA ARG A 189 -1.38 -15.75 -15.58
C ARG A 189 -1.87 -14.39 -15.13
N ILE A 190 -1.12 -13.31 -15.39
CA ILE A 190 -1.53 -11.96 -15.01
C ILE A 190 -2.87 -11.55 -15.66
N ASN A 191 -3.16 -12.03 -16.88
CA ASN A 191 -4.43 -11.77 -17.57
C ASN A 191 -5.65 -12.50 -16.98
N LYS A 192 -5.45 -13.38 -16.00
CA LYS A 192 -6.52 -14.02 -15.22
C LYS A 192 -6.89 -13.22 -13.97
N ILE A 193 -6.28 -12.06 -13.77
CA ILE A 193 -6.61 -11.10 -12.73
C ILE A 193 -7.50 -10.03 -13.38
N THR A 194 -8.77 -10.36 -13.66
CA THR A 194 -9.68 -9.43 -14.36
C THR A 194 -10.18 -8.30 -13.47
N ASP A 195 -10.05 -8.50 -12.17
CA ASP A 195 -10.38 -7.58 -11.09
C ASP A 195 -9.46 -6.33 -10.98
N GLY A 196 -8.38 -6.33 -11.77
CA GLY A 196 -7.36 -5.30 -11.79
C GLY A 196 -6.19 -5.64 -10.86
N THR A 197 -4.99 -5.64 -11.41
CA THR A 197 -3.77 -6.03 -10.70
C THR A 197 -3.46 -5.15 -9.49
N ALA A 198 -3.85 -3.88 -9.52
CA ALA A 198 -3.71 -2.93 -8.41
C ALA A 198 -4.65 -3.22 -7.22
N ASN A 199 -5.69 -4.03 -7.42
CA ASN A 199 -6.70 -4.35 -6.41
C ASN A 199 -6.51 -5.74 -5.80
N THR A 200 -5.73 -6.59 -6.45
CA THR A 200 -5.57 -7.99 -6.04
C THR A 200 -4.27 -8.15 -5.25
N VAL A 201 -4.38 -8.63 -4.01
CA VAL A 201 -3.23 -8.91 -3.14
C VAL A 201 -2.56 -10.23 -3.52
N MET A 202 -1.23 -10.24 -3.45
CA MET A 202 -0.39 -11.41 -3.69
C MET A 202 0.24 -11.93 -2.40
N VAL A 203 0.96 -11.05 -1.70
CA VAL A 203 1.80 -11.40 -0.55
C VAL A 203 1.49 -10.43 0.58
N VAL A 204 1.39 -10.93 1.79
CA VAL A 204 1.13 -10.13 2.99
C VAL A 204 2.24 -10.28 4.01
N GLU A 205 2.51 -9.20 4.72
CA GLU A 205 3.32 -9.21 5.92
C GLU A 205 2.52 -9.78 7.09
N HIS A 206 3.15 -10.67 7.87
CA HIS A 206 2.57 -11.25 9.08
C HIS A 206 3.53 -11.19 10.29
N ASP A 207 2.98 -11.36 11.49
CA ASP A 207 3.75 -11.47 12.73
C ASP A 207 4.48 -12.82 12.86
N SER A 208 5.32 -12.93 13.90
CA SER A 208 6.16 -14.10 14.17
C SER A 208 5.38 -15.41 14.40
N GLY A 209 4.10 -15.35 14.77
CA GLY A 209 3.23 -16.51 15.01
C GLY A 209 2.88 -17.29 13.74
N PHE A 210 2.97 -16.65 12.57
CA PHE A 210 2.76 -17.29 11.27
C PHE A 210 4.05 -17.50 10.50
N ALA A 211 5.19 -17.11 11.08
CA ALA A 211 6.47 -17.25 10.43
C ALA A 211 6.82 -18.74 10.22
N VAL A 212 7.26 -19.07 9.01
CA VAL A 212 7.69 -20.42 8.63
C VAL A 212 9.07 -20.37 8.00
N PRO A 213 9.85 -21.47 8.00
CA PRO A 213 11.04 -21.60 7.18
C PRO A 213 10.76 -21.17 5.73
N TRP A 214 11.62 -20.35 5.13
CA TRP A 214 11.33 -19.74 3.82
C TRP A 214 11.20 -20.75 2.67
N MET A 215 11.76 -21.96 2.81
CA MET A 215 11.58 -23.05 1.82
C MET A 215 10.29 -23.85 2.01
N GLN A 216 9.67 -23.78 3.19
CA GLN A 216 8.48 -24.55 3.51
C GLN A 216 7.30 -24.10 2.63
N PRO A 217 6.64 -25.02 1.91
CA PRO A 217 5.49 -24.76 1.04
C PRO A 217 4.21 -24.56 1.87
N GLN A 218 4.26 -23.61 2.79
CA GLN A 218 3.15 -23.23 3.64
C GLN A 218 3.01 -21.72 3.56
N ASP A 219 1.80 -21.28 3.23
CA ASP A 219 1.35 -19.89 3.20
C ASP A 219 0.04 -19.81 4.00
N ILE A 220 -0.61 -18.64 4.05
CA ILE A 220 -1.86 -18.47 4.82
C ILE A 220 -3.09 -18.69 3.95
N ASP A 221 -4.18 -19.16 4.55
CA ASP A 221 -5.48 -19.23 3.89
C ASP A 221 -6.31 -17.95 4.12
N MET A 222 -7.45 -17.86 3.43
CA MET A 222 -8.38 -16.74 3.57
C MET A 222 -8.86 -16.56 5.02
N ASN A 223 -9.18 -17.64 5.74
CA ASN A 223 -9.71 -17.52 7.10
C ASN A 223 -8.66 -16.93 8.04
N GLN A 224 -7.40 -17.33 7.88
CA GLN A 224 -6.26 -16.78 8.60
C GLN A 224 -6.07 -15.29 8.27
N PHE A 225 -6.18 -14.90 7.00
CA PHE A 225 -6.13 -13.50 6.58
C PHE A 225 -7.30 -12.64 7.12
N LEU A 226 -8.46 -13.24 7.37
CA LEU A 226 -9.66 -12.53 7.84
C LEU A 226 -9.80 -12.45 9.37
N GLN A 227 -8.98 -13.16 10.18
CA GLN A 227 -9.20 -13.25 11.63
C GLN A 227 -9.08 -11.90 12.36
N PRO A 228 -10.14 -11.36 13.00
CA PRO A 228 -10.08 -10.06 13.66
C PRO A 228 -9.00 -10.01 14.77
N GLY A 229 -8.23 -8.91 14.81
CA GLY A 229 -7.22 -8.65 15.84
C GLY A 229 -5.78 -8.59 15.31
N ILE A 230 -4.81 -8.66 16.21
CA ILE A 230 -3.35 -8.62 15.98
C ILE A 230 -2.86 -9.87 15.19
N ALA A 231 -3.71 -10.47 14.35
CA ALA A 231 -3.42 -11.70 13.63
C ALA A 231 -3.96 -11.71 12.18
N SER A 232 -4.70 -10.68 11.73
CA SER A 232 -5.13 -10.56 10.30
C SER A 232 -4.41 -9.47 9.51
N THR A 233 -3.68 -8.62 10.19
CA THR A 233 -2.89 -7.50 9.63
C THR A 233 -1.85 -7.02 10.64
N ALA A 234 -1.53 -7.82 11.66
CA ALA A 234 -0.37 -7.55 12.47
C ALA A 234 0.86 -7.91 11.66
N GLY A 235 1.23 -7.04 10.74
CA GLY A 235 2.65 -6.90 10.46
C GLY A 235 3.40 -6.64 11.76
N GLY A 236 4.73 -6.66 11.72
CA GLY A 236 5.54 -6.25 12.87
C GLY A 236 5.31 -4.78 13.29
N HIS A 237 4.42 -4.06 12.61
CA HIS A 237 4.20 -2.64 12.69
C HIS A 237 2.92 -2.25 13.47
N PRO A 238 2.95 -1.15 14.25
CA PRO A 238 1.75 -0.64 14.91
C PRO A 238 0.64 -0.24 13.92
N GLY A 239 -0.59 -0.72 14.11
CA GLY A 239 -1.77 -0.24 13.37
C GLY A 239 -2.02 -0.91 12.02
N GLY A 240 -1.11 -1.74 11.50
CA GLY A 240 -1.33 -2.45 10.23
C GLY A 240 -0.13 -3.27 9.77
N GLY A 241 -0.25 -3.84 8.58
CA GLY A 241 0.81 -4.59 7.91
C GLY A 241 0.87 -4.20 6.44
N HIS A 242 2.03 -4.38 5.82
CA HIS A 242 2.14 -4.16 4.39
C HIS A 242 1.58 -5.33 3.59
N VAL A 243 0.97 -5.00 2.46
CA VAL A 243 0.48 -5.96 1.47
C VAL A 243 1.08 -5.60 0.12
N LEU A 244 1.50 -6.63 -0.62
CA LEU A 244 1.97 -6.53 -1.99
C LEU A 244 0.82 -6.83 -2.94
N MET A 245 0.52 -5.88 -3.80
CA MET A 245 -0.49 -5.98 -4.85
C MET A 245 0.08 -6.63 -6.12
N SER A 246 -0.80 -7.09 -7.00
CA SER A 246 -0.43 -7.85 -8.21
C SER A 246 0.17 -7.00 -9.33
N ASP A 247 0.13 -5.68 -9.20
CA ASP A 247 0.85 -4.71 -10.04
C ASP A 247 2.24 -4.36 -9.49
N GLY A 248 2.62 -4.94 -8.35
CA GLY A 248 3.88 -4.66 -7.66
C GLY A 248 3.83 -3.48 -6.68
N ALA A 249 2.69 -2.79 -6.55
CA ALA A 249 2.51 -1.76 -5.54
C ALA A 249 2.48 -2.37 -4.13
N VAL A 250 2.99 -1.62 -3.15
CA VAL A 250 2.91 -2.02 -1.74
C VAL A 250 2.03 -1.02 -1.01
N GLN A 251 0.98 -1.53 -0.37
CA GLN A 251 0.01 -0.76 0.38
C GLN A 251 0.09 -1.12 1.87
N PHE A 252 -0.32 -0.20 2.75
CA PHE A 252 -0.39 -0.46 4.19
C PHE A 252 -1.85 -0.71 4.56
N LEU A 253 -2.16 -1.95 4.96
CA LEU A 253 -3.51 -2.36 5.33
C LEU A 253 -3.69 -2.20 6.84
N THR A 254 -4.66 -1.36 7.23
CA THR A 254 -4.95 -1.08 8.64
C THR A 254 -5.70 -2.24 9.30
N HIS A 255 -5.59 -2.36 10.62
CA HIS A 255 -6.35 -3.38 11.37
C HIS A 255 -7.86 -3.15 11.32
N SER A 256 -8.29 -1.91 11.06
CA SER A 256 -9.69 -1.52 10.91
C SER A 256 -10.30 -1.90 9.55
N ALA A 257 -9.49 -2.33 8.58
CA ALA A 257 -10.02 -2.77 7.29
C ALA A 257 -11.06 -3.89 7.47
N SER A 258 -12.23 -3.75 6.87
CA SER A 258 -13.32 -4.70 7.06
C SER A 258 -12.98 -6.08 6.47
N ALA A 259 -13.66 -7.14 6.93
CA ALA A 259 -13.47 -8.48 6.38
C ALA A 259 -13.88 -8.56 4.91
N GLU A 260 -14.88 -7.77 4.51
CA GLU A 260 -15.34 -7.65 3.12
C GLU A 260 -14.24 -7.05 2.24
N ILE A 261 -13.61 -5.95 2.67
CA ILE A 261 -12.49 -5.33 1.95
C ILE A 261 -11.38 -6.36 1.75
N ARG A 262 -10.96 -7.03 2.81
CA ARG A 262 -9.91 -8.05 2.76
C ARG A 262 -10.27 -9.20 1.82
N THR A 263 -11.50 -9.70 1.86
CA THR A 263 -11.97 -10.77 0.97
C THR A 263 -11.88 -10.35 -0.50
N SER A 264 -12.34 -9.13 -0.82
CA SER A 264 -12.33 -8.60 -2.19
C SER A 264 -10.93 -8.34 -2.76
N MET A 265 -9.91 -8.23 -1.90
CA MET A 265 -8.52 -8.11 -2.34
C MET A 265 -7.94 -9.45 -2.77
N VAL A 266 -8.41 -10.58 -2.22
CA VAL A 266 -7.82 -11.91 -2.50
C VAL A 266 -8.38 -12.51 -3.79
N ILE A 267 -9.66 -12.28 -4.09
CA ILE A 267 -10.34 -12.92 -5.21
C ILE A 267 -10.00 -12.19 -6.53
N MET A 268 -9.50 -12.92 -7.53
CA MET A 268 -9.05 -12.36 -8.82
C MET A 268 -10.17 -12.10 -9.83
N ASN A 269 -11.32 -12.74 -9.64
CA ASN A 269 -12.44 -12.76 -10.58
C ASN A 269 -13.74 -12.90 -9.77
N GLU A 270 -14.18 -11.86 -9.07
CA GLU A 270 -15.51 -11.89 -8.43
C GLU A 270 -16.64 -12.05 -9.48
N ASP A 271 -16.37 -11.62 -10.72
CA ASP A 271 -17.33 -11.52 -11.81
C ASP A 271 -17.43 -12.77 -12.73
N GLU A 272 -17.10 -13.99 -12.28
CA GLU A 272 -17.63 -15.23 -12.92
C GLU A 272 -19.14 -15.43 -12.63
N GLY A 273 -19.84 -14.35 -12.25
CA GLY A 273 -21.27 -14.09 -12.42
C GLY A 273 -21.61 -12.98 -13.44
N GLY A 274 -20.67 -12.56 -14.28
CA GLY A 274 -20.85 -11.63 -15.40
C GLY A 274 -20.53 -10.16 -15.09
N ILE A 275 -19.52 -9.62 -15.78
CA ILE A 275 -19.45 -8.38 -16.60
C ILE A 275 -17.97 -7.96 -16.74
N ALA A 276 -17.63 -7.35 -17.87
CA ALA A 276 -16.30 -7.08 -18.45
C ALA A 276 -15.31 -6.21 -17.61
N PRO A 277 -13.99 -6.26 -17.91
CA PRO A 277 -12.90 -5.71 -17.08
C PRO A 277 -12.73 -4.18 -17.19
N MET A 278 -12.11 -3.56 -16.18
CA MET A 278 -11.71 -2.14 -16.22
C MET A 278 -10.17 -1.96 -16.28
N LEU A 279 -9.75 -0.98 -17.08
CA LEU A 279 -8.52 -0.87 -17.87
C LEU A 279 -7.17 -0.78 -17.12
N ASP A 280 -6.21 -1.54 -17.66
CA ASP A 280 -4.76 -1.29 -17.70
C ASP A 280 -4.47 -0.01 -18.51
N ALA A 281 -3.64 0.87 -17.96
CA ALA A 281 -3.21 2.11 -18.59
C ALA A 281 -1.92 1.95 -19.41
N THR A 282 -1.61 0.78 -19.98
CA THR A 282 -0.53 0.65 -20.98
C THR A 282 -0.71 -0.56 -21.90
N SER A 283 -1.49 -0.43 -22.97
CA SER A 283 -1.19 -1.09 -24.26
C SER A 283 -2.16 -0.66 -25.36
N THR A 284 -1.68 0.16 -26.28
CA THR A 284 -2.29 0.36 -27.59
C THR A 284 -1.61 -0.61 -28.55
N GLU A 285 -2.24 -1.73 -28.87
CA GLU A 285 -1.96 -2.44 -30.12
C GLU A 285 -3.30 -2.73 -30.83
N ALA A 286 -3.46 -2.09 -31.98
CA ALA A 286 -4.52 -2.36 -32.92
C ALA A 286 -4.31 -3.76 -33.54
N VAL A 287 -5.32 -4.62 -33.46
CA VAL A 287 -5.40 -5.84 -34.26
C VAL A 287 -6.22 -5.55 -35.51
N PRO A 288 -5.69 -5.74 -36.74
CA PRO A 288 -6.46 -5.61 -37.97
C PRO A 288 -7.12 -6.94 -38.38
N GLY A 289 -8.40 -6.86 -38.80
CA GLY A 289 -9.17 -7.93 -39.46
C GLY A 289 -10.56 -8.06 -38.84
N ASP A 290 -11.69 -8.13 -39.54
CA ASP A 290 -11.99 -8.45 -40.94
C ASP A 290 -13.36 -7.82 -41.26
N LEU A 291 -13.40 -6.96 -42.28
CA LEU A 291 -14.64 -6.39 -42.82
C LEU A 291 -15.18 -7.34 -43.88
N SER A 292 -15.95 -8.34 -43.46
CA SER A 292 -16.75 -9.14 -44.39
C SER A 292 -17.98 -9.78 -43.73
N ASN A 293 -18.96 -8.96 -43.34
CA ASN A 293 -20.35 -9.40 -43.49
C ASN A 293 -21.32 -8.22 -43.61
N THR A 294 -21.64 -7.88 -44.85
CA THR A 294 -22.76 -7.02 -45.22
C THR A 294 -24.06 -7.84 -45.12
N GLY A 295 -24.84 -7.60 -44.06
CA GLY A 295 -26.21 -8.08 -43.92
C GLY A 295 -27.16 -6.90 -43.81
N ASP A 296 -27.74 -6.51 -44.94
CA ASP A 296 -28.84 -5.56 -45.11
C ASP A 296 -30.11 -6.04 -44.39
N LEU A 297 -30.69 -5.19 -43.53
CA LEU A 297 -32.14 -5.20 -43.25
C LEU A 297 -32.61 -3.78 -42.93
N SER A 298 -33.03 -3.09 -43.99
CA SER A 298 -33.98 -1.99 -43.92
C SER A 298 -35.42 -2.55 -43.86
N ASN A 299 -36.15 -2.36 -42.74
CA ASN A 299 -37.58 -2.00 -42.75
C ASN A 299 -38.17 -1.68 -41.36
N THR A 300 -38.73 -0.47 -41.29
CA THR A 300 -39.94 0.01 -40.60
C THR A 300 -40.51 -0.70 -39.35
N GLY A 301 -40.65 0.11 -38.29
CA GLY A 301 -41.94 0.36 -37.63
C GLY A 301 -42.42 -0.68 -36.63
N ASP A 302 -42.08 -0.47 -35.36
CA ASP A 302 -43.01 -0.47 -34.21
C ASP A 302 -42.17 -0.24 -32.94
N LEU A 303 -42.45 0.84 -32.20
CA LEU A 303 -41.88 1.10 -30.88
C LEU A 303 -42.54 0.17 -29.86
N PRO A 304 -41.81 -0.70 -29.13
CA PRO A 304 -42.32 -1.31 -27.91
C PRO A 304 -41.91 -0.47 -26.70
N ASN A 305 -42.88 -0.33 -25.80
CA ASN A 305 -42.80 0.31 -24.50
C ASN A 305 -41.52 -0.01 -23.70
N MET A 306 -41.06 1.04 -23.02
CA MET A 306 -40.02 1.07 -21.98
C MET A 306 -40.09 -0.09 -20.99
N ASP A 307 -38.95 -0.74 -20.79
CA ASP A 307 -38.57 -1.41 -19.56
C ASP A 307 -37.20 -0.82 -19.15
N ASP A 308 -37.22 0.09 -18.18
CA ASP A 308 -36.15 1.05 -17.84
C ASP A 308 -35.00 0.45 -16.99
N THR A 309 -34.65 -0.83 -17.22
CA THR A 309 -33.66 -1.56 -16.40
C THR A 309 -32.50 -2.19 -17.19
N ALA A 310 -32.45 -1.99 -18.50
CA ALA A 310 -31.36 -2.52 -19.31
C ALA A 310 -30.13 -1.60 -19.25
N VAL A 311 -29.18 -1.93 -18.36
CA VAL A 311 -27.78 -1.48 -18.49
C VAL A 311 -27.32 -1.82 -19.92
N PRO A 312 -26.81 -0.86 -20.72
CA PRO A 312 -26.38 -1.14 -22.08
C PRO A 312 -25.32 -2.25 -22.08
N ALA A 313 -25.51 -3.26 -22.93
CA ALA A 313 -24.77 -4.53 -22.94
C ALA A 313 -23.23 -4.43 -23.10
N ASP A 314 -22.70 -3.23 -23.37
CA ASP A 314 -21.28 -2.97 -23.64
C ASP A 314 -20.68 -1.84 -22.77
N GLY A 315 -21.28 -1.59 -21.60
CA GLY A 315 -20.87 -0.52 -20.68
C GLY A 315 -19.70 -0.90 -19.78
N ILE A 316 -18.54 -0.26 -19.95
CA ILE A 316 -17.45 -0.28 -18.96
C ILE A 316 -18.01 0.32 -17.66
N SER A 317 -18.03 -0.49 -16.59
CA SER A 317 -18.45 -0.06 -15.26
C SER A 317 -17.26 -0.06 -14.29
N PHE A 318 -17.18 0.97 -13.45
CA PHE A 318 -16.15 1.17 -12.44
C PHE A 318 -16.71 0.74 -11.09
N ARG A 319 -16.03 -0.14 -10.36
CA ARG A 319 -16.39 -0.47 -8.97
C ARG A 319 -15.35 0.10 -8.03
N HIS A 320 -15.75 0.99 -7.11
CA HIS A 320 -14.93 1.34 -5.96
C HIS A 320 -15.09 0.24 -4.91
N ARG A 321 -14.14 -0.71 -4.92
CA ARG A 321 -14.20 -1.96 -4.14
C ARG A 321 -14.43 -1.74 -2.64
N PRO A 322 -13.73 -0.81 -1.94
CA PRO A 322 -13.92 -0.67 -0.50
C PRO A 322 -15.35 -0.31 -0.08
N SER A 323 -16.07 0.46 -0.92
CA SER A 323 -17.47 0.81 -0.65
C SER A 323 -18.49 -0.04 -1.39
N GLY A 324 -18.04 -0.89 -2.33
CA GLY A 324 -18.92 -1.53 -3.30
C GLY A 324 -19.74 -0.55 -4.14
N ALA A 325 -19.33 0.72 -4.26
CA ALA A 325 -20.01 1.66 -5.15
C ALA A 325 -19.67 1.29 -6.60
N ARG A 326 -20.69 1.13 -7.43
CA ARG A 326 -20.54 0.87 -8.86
C ARG A 326 -20.99 2.11 -9.61
N PHE A 327 -20.20 2.44 -10.62
CA PHE A 327 -20.41 3.57 -11.47
C PHE A 327 -20.36 3.09 -12.92
N VAL A 328 -21.19 3.66 -13.77
CA VAL A 328 -21.29 3.25 -15.18
C VAL A 328 -21.07 4.48 -16.05
N ARG A 329 -20.46 4.32 -17.22
CA ARG A 329 -20.43 5.45 -18.16
C ARG A 329 -21.83 5.71 -18.74
N PRO A 330 -22.24 6.97 -18.96
CA PRO A 330 -23.57 7.28 -19.49
C PRO A 330 -23.84 6.66 -20.87
N SER A 331 -22.85 6.63 -21.76
CA SER A 331 -22.95 6.02 -23.09
C SER A 331 -21.58 5.54 -23.61
N GLN A 332 -21.56 4.92 -24.80
CA GLN A 332 -20.31 4.48 -25.42
C GLN A 332 -19.35 5.62 -25.79
N GLU A 333 -19.88 6.85 -25.92
CA GLU A 333 -19.15 8.06 -26.31
C GLU A 333 -18.31 8.63 -25.16
N TRP A 334 -18.57 8.20 -23.94
CA TRP A 334 -17.82 8.59 -22.74
C TRP A 334 -16.61 7.67 -22.55
N SER A 335 -15.44 8.29 -22.40
CA SER A 335 -14.16 7.63 -22.20
C SER A 335 -13.42 8.14 -20.97
N LEU A 336 -12.58 7.28 -20.39
CA LEU A 336 -11.72 7.61 -19.27
C LEU A 336 -10.59 8.56 -19.72
N LEU A 337 -10.40 9.66 -19.00
CA LEU A 337 -9.34 10.60 -19.27
C LEU A 337 -8.04 10.09 -18.61
N THR A 338 -7.16 9.44 -19.39
CA THR A 338 -5.86 8.91 -18.93
C THR A 338 -4.69 9.78 -19.42
N GLY A 339 -3.65 9.97 -18.59
CA GLY A 339 -2.39 10.64 -18.96
C GLY A 339 -2.17 12.08 -18.44
N ARG A 340 -1.15 12.79 -18.97
CA ARG A 340 -0.69 14.12 -18.54
C ARG A 340 -1.79 15.20 -18.46
N ALA A 341 -2.90 15.05 -19.19
CA ALA A 341 -4.06 15.94 -19.13
C ALA A 341 -4.87 15.80 -17.81
N ALA A 342 -4.82 14.63 -17.15
CA ALA A 342 -5.39 14.43 -15.82
C ALA A 342 -4.58 15.18 -14.74
N ALA A 343 -3.27 15.26 -14.89
CA ALA A 343 -2.35 15.91 -13.95
C ALA A 343 -2.46 17.44 -13.92
N SER A 344 -2.93 18.08 -14.99
CA SER A 344 -3.20 19.54 -15.01
C SER A 344 -4.57 19.92 -14.44
N VAL A 345 -5.46 18.93 -14.24
CA VAL A 345 -6.83 19.15 -13.78
C VAL A 345 -7.01 18.73 -12.31
N ASN A 346 -6.16 17.87 -11.73
CA ASN A 346 -6.31 17.50 -10.32
C ASN A 346 -5.00 17.07 -9.60
N PRO A 347 -4.68 17.69 -8.44
CA PRO A 347 -3.64 17.24 -7.50
C PRO A 347 -4.11 16.22 -6.43
N ILE A 348 -5.39 15.82 -6.40
CA ILE A 348 -5.95 14.89 -5.40
C ILE A 348 -5.95 13.46 -5.96
N ALA A 349 -5.32 12.54 -5.24
CA ALA A 349 -4.84 11.26 -5.75
C ALA A 349 -5.90 10.16 -6.03
N ASN A 350 -7.21 10.38 -5.80
CA ASN A 350 -8.26 9.36 -5.94
C ASN A 350 -9.49 9.85 -6.72
N ALA A 351 -9.29 10.30 -7.97
CA ALA A 351 -10.37 10.78 -8.83
C ALA A 351 -10.45 9.99 -10.16
N VAL A 352 -11.67 9.62 -10.58
CA VAL A 352 -11.97 9.05 -11.89
C VAL A 352 -12.57 10.14 -12.76
N LEU A 353 -11.94 10.46 -13.90
CA LEU A 353 -12.42 11.48 -14.82
C LEU A 353 -12.92 10.82 -16.11
N LEU A 354 -14.18 11.08 -16.46
CA LEU A 354 -14.80 10.73 -17.72
C LEU A 354 -15.00 11.99 -18.56
N HIS A 355 -14.82 11.86 -19.86
CA HIS A 355 -15.15 12.93 -20.80
C HIS A 355 -15.96 12.37 -21.97
N ASN A 356 -16.85 13.20 -22.52
CA ASN A 356 -17.53 12.90 -23.77
C ASN A 356 -16.55 13.14 -24.94
N GLY A 357 -16.39 12.13 -25.82
CA GLY A 357 -15.50 12.20 -26.98
C GLY A 357 -16.07 13.02 -28.14
N ASN A 358 -17.39 13.22 -28.19
CA ASN A 358 -18.06 13.90 -29.30
C ASN A 358 -18.16 15.41 -29.13
N ASP A 359 -17.92 15.93 -27.93
CA ASP A 359 -18.26 17.31 -27.62
C ASP A 359 -17.07 18.12 -27.12
N ASN A 360 -16.14 18.45 -28.03
CA ASN A 360 -15.02 19.43 -27.91
C ASN A 360 -14.49 19.74 -26.49
N HIS A 361 -14.42 18.73 -25.62
CA HIS A 361 -14.11 18.82 -24.19
C HIS A 361 -15.06 19.66 -23.30
N ARG A 362 -16.29 19.95 -23.73
CA ARG A 362 -17.27 20.80 -23.04
C ARG A 362 -18.08 20.07 -21.96
N GLU A 363 -18.18 18.75 -22.04
CA GLU A 363 -18.84 17.91 -21.04
C GLU A 363 -17.85 16.98 -20.35
N ARG A 364 -17.83 17.00 -19.01
CA ARG A 364 -17.03 16.07 -18.21
C ARG A 364 -17.75 15.63 -16.95
N ILE A 365 -17.46 14.41 -16.53
CA ILE A 365 -17.88 13.85 -15.24
C ILE A 365 -16.61 13.49 -14.48
N GLY A 366 -16.40 14.13 -13.33
CA GLY A 366 -15.39 13.74 -12.35
C GLY A 366 -16.04 13.06 -11.17
N ILE A 367 -15.61 11.85 -10.87
CA ILE A 367 -15.97 11.13 -9.65
C ILE A 367 -14.78 11.30 -8.71
N LEU A 368 -14.98 12.05 -7.65
CA LEU A 368 -14.03 12.21 -6.56
C LEU A 368 -14.41 11.27 -5.42
N ILE A 369 -13.43 10.48 -5.00
CA ILE A 369 -13.58 9.60 -3.85
C ILE A 369 -12.82 10.24 -2.71
N ILE A 370 -13.57 10.71 -1.72
CA ILE A 370 -13.01 11.28 -0.51
C ILE A 370 -12.88 10.09 0.47
N GLU A 371 -11.75 10.05 1.17
CA GLU A 371 -11.24 8.93 1.98
C GLU A 371 -12.26 8.37 3.01
N SER A 372 -11.83 7.33 3.74
CA SER A 372 -12.64 6.75 4.81
C SER A 372 -13.08 7.80 5.82
N LEU A 373 -14.39 7.91 6.08
CA LEU A 373 -15.00 8.81 7.06
C LEU A 373 -14.45 8.59 8.47
N ALA A 374 -14.01 7.37 8.78
CA ALA A 374 -13.35 7.02 10.03
C ALA A 374 -12.03 7.80 10.27
N ASP A 375 -11.37 8.25 9.20
CA ASP A 375 -10.15 9.06 9.29
C ASP A 375 -10.45 10.57 9.44
N ILE A 376 -11.69 10.99 9.17
CA ILE A 376 -12.08 12.41 9.03
C ILE A 376 -12.89 12.91 10.24
N SER A 377 -13.81 12.11 10.78
CA SER A 377 -14.67 12.54 11.89
C SER A 377 -15.18 11.38 12.73
N SER A 378 -15.18 11.56 14.06
CA SER A 378 -15.84 10.64 15.01
C SER A 378 -17.32 10.95 15.22
N GLU A 379 -17.82 12.06 14.66
CA GLU A 379 -19.23 12.47 14.74
C GLU A 379 -19.95 12.28 13.39
N PRO A 380 -21.25 11.95 13.38
CA PRO A 380 -22.04 11.83 12.16
C PRO A 380 -21.99 13.13 11.34
N ILE A 381 -21.67 13.02 10.05
CA ILE A 381 -21.57 14.18 9.17
C ILE A 381 -22.97 14.61 8.73
N ASP A 382 -23.29 15.89 8.93
CA ASP A 382 -24.46 16.50 8.29
C ASP A 382 -24.17 16.67 6.79
N MET A 383 -24.69 15.75 5.99
CA MET A 383 -24.47 15.70 4.55
C MET A 383 -24.96 16.95 3.82
N LYS A 384 -26.01 17.60 4.32
CA LYS A 384 -26.56 18.82 3.71
C LYS A 384 -25.64 20.00 3.97
N GLN A 385 -25.13 20.12 5.21
CA GLN A 385 -24.14 21.14 5.55
C GLN A 385 -22.82 20.93 4.79
N LEU A 386 -22.40 19.67 4.63
CA LEU A 386 -21.23 19.32 3.83
C LEU A 386 -21.39 19.74 2.36
N ALA A 387 -22.53 19.43 1.73
CA ALA A 387 -22.83 19.85 0.37
C ALA A 387 -22.80 21.38 0.21
N MET A 388 -23.34 22.12 1.20
CA MET A 388 -23.27 23.58 1.26
C MET A 388 -21.83 24.08 1.29
N ASN A 389 -20.99 23.53 2.17
CA ASN A 389 -19.58 23.90 2.27
C ASN A 389 -18.79 23.59 0.99
N LEU A 390 -19.10 22.46 0.32
CA LEU A 390 -18.48 22.08 -0.95
C LEU A 390 -18.91 23.01 -2.09
N ALA A 391 -20.18 23.41 -2.15
CA ALA A 391 -20.64 24.40 -3.12
C ALA A 391 -19.97 25.77 -2.91
N GLU A 392 -19.79 26.16 -1.64
CA GLU A 392 -19.11 27.41 -1.27
C GLU A 392 -17.61 27.39 -1.57
N SER A 393 -16.94 26.23 -1.53
CA SER A 393 -15.51 26.13 -1.81
C SER A 393 -15.15 26.17 -3.30
N MET A 394 -16.12 26.00 -4.22
CA MET A 394 -15.86 26.08 -5.66
C MET A 394 -15.39 27.48 -6.07
N GLU A 395 -14.21 27.58 -6.68
CA GLU A 395 -13.61 28.84 -7.16
C GLU A 395 -14.17 29.22 -8.54
N MET A 396 -15.19 30.07 -8.55
CA MET A 396 -15.87 30.54 -9.78
C MET A 396 -16.22 32.02 -9.65
N GLU A 397 -16.15 32.78 -10.75
CA GLU A 397 -16.67 34.15 -10.82
C GLU A 397 -18.20 34.14 -10.99
N ASN A 398 -18.91 35.14 -10.47
CA ASN A 398 -20.39 35.23 -10.54
C ASN A 398 -21.13 33.94 -10.12
N LYS A 399 -20.60 33.26 -9.10
CA LYS A 399 -21.14 31.99 -8.60
C LYS A 399 -22.55 32.14 -8.02
N THR A 400 -23.44 31.23 -8.42
CA THR A 400 -24.80 31.08 -7.91
C THR A 400 -25.04 29.62 -7.53
N ILE A 401 -25.42 29.38 -6.28
CA ILE A 401 -25.94 28.09 -5.83
C ILE A 401 -27.43 28.08 -6.20
N GLU A 402 -27.82 27.21 -7.12
CA GLU A 402 -29.16 27.22 -7.70
C GLU A 402 -30.11 26.28 -6.95
N ASP A 403 -29.60 25.14 -6.49
CA ASP A 403 -30.41 24.09 -5.89
C ASP A 403 -29.59 23.24 -4.91
N ILE A 404 -30.21 22.82 -3.80
CA ILE A 404 -29.68 21.85 -2.84
C ILE A 404 -30.84 21.04 -2.27
N GLU A 405 -30.91 19.76 -2.60
CA GLU A 405 -32.00 18.87 -2.24
C GLU A 405 -31.51 17.48 -1.81
N GLU A 406 -32.31 16.80 -1.00
CA GLU A 406 -32.17 15.37 -0.73
C GLU A 406 -32.84 14.60 -1.86
N ALA A 407 -32.12 13.64 -2.43
CA ALA A 407 -32.62 12.77 -3.48
C ALA A 407 -32.38 11.29 -3.11
N ASP A 408 -33.23 10.41 -3.65
CA ASP A 408 -33.00 8.97 -3.60
C ASP A 408 -32.51 8.50 -4.97
N VAL A 409 -31.36 7.86 -5.01
CA VAL A 409 -30.80 7.27 -6.23
C VAL A 409 -30.67 5.77 -6.00
N ASN A 410 -31.62 5.00 -6.53
CA ASN A 410 -31.65 3.54 -6.43
C ASN A 410 -31.57 3.03 -4.97
N GLY A 411 -32.29 3.69 -4.05
CA GLY A 411 -32.31 3.33 -2.63
C GLY A 411 -31.15 3.89 -1.80
N LEU A 412 -30.32 4.75 -2.38
CA LEU A 412 -29.28 5.49 -1.67
C LEU A 412 -29.72 6.94 -1.44
N SER A 413 -29.68 7.37 -0.18
CA SER A 413 -29.87 8.78 0.17
C SER A 413 -28.65 9.60 -0.27
N VAL A 414 -28.87 10.56 -1.14
CA VAL A 414 -27.82 11.44 -1.68
C VAL A 414 -28.24 12.91 -1.50
N ILE A 415 -27.27 13.79 -1.30
CA ILE A 415 -27.49 15.23 -1.38
C ILE A 415 -27.08 15.69 -2.77
N ARG A 416 -28.04 16.25 -3.50
CA ARG A 416 -27.81 16.89 -4.78
C ARG A 416 -27.63 18.37 -4.58
N TYR A 417 -26.65 18.97 -5.26
CA TYR A 417 -26.53 20.41 -5.34
C TYR A 417 -26.07 20.88 -6.71
N VAL A 418 -26.53 22.07 -7.11
CA VAL A 418 -26.23 22.68 -8.41
C VAL A 418 -25.59 24.05 -8.21
N VAL A 419 -24.46 24.26 -8.88
CA VAL A 419 -23.71 25.51 -8.84
C VAL A 419 -23.44 25.99 -10.26
N ALA A 420 -23.78 27.23 -10.56
CA ALA A 420 -23.44 27.86 -11.83
C ALA A 420 -22.51 29.05 -11.61
N GLY A 421 -21.65 29.34 -12.58
CA GLY A 421 -20.77 30.50 -12.54
C GLY A 421 -19.76 30.49 -13.68
N ASP A 422 -18.94 31.53 -13.74
CA ASP A 422 -17.98 31.75 -14.81
C ASP A 422 -16.62 31.18 -14.39
N VAL A 423 -16.03 30.36 -15.27
CA VAL A 423 -14.70 29.77 -15.10
C VAL A 423 -13.77 30.38 -16.14
N THR A 424 -12.60 30.83 -15.69
CA THR A 424 -11.54 31.42 -16.53
C THR A 424 -11.25 30.49 -17.71
N ASP A 425 -11.25 31.05 -18.92
CA ASP A 425 -11.03 30.37 -20.20
C ASP A 425 -12.10 29.35 -20.65
N ALA A 426 -13.11 29.04 -19.83
CA ALA A 426 -14.18 28.08 -20.17
C ALA A 426 -15.58 28.70 -20.31
N GLY A 427 -15.79 29.94 -19.83
CA GLY A 427 -17.09 30.61 -19.87
C GLY A 427 -18.00 30.20 -18.71
N ARG A 428 -19.32 30.42 -18.86
CA ARG A 428 -20.30 30.07 -17.82
C ARG A 428 -20.55 28.57 -17.82
N LEU A 429 -20.20 27.91 -16.73
CA LEU A 429 -20.42 26.48 -16.51
C LEU A 429 -21.48 26.26 -15.44
N ARG A 430 -22.20 25.16 -15.59
CA ARG A 430 -23.13 24.64 -14.59
C ARG A 430 -22.63 23.29 -14.11
N TYR A 431 -22.46 23.17 -12.80
CA TYR A 431 -22.01 21.97 -12.09
C TYR A 431 -23.20 21.33 -11.40
N CYS A 432 -23.43 20.05 -11.69
CA CYS A 432 -24.37 19.22 -10.96
C CYS A 432 -23.56 18.21 -10.14
N CYS A 433 -23.75 18.25 -8.83
CA CYS A 433 -22.95 17.50 -7.89
C CYS A 433 -23.84 16.61 -7.01
N LEU A 434 -23.34 15.42 -6.68
CA LEU A 434 -23.94 14.51 -5.72
C LEU A 434 -22.93 14.20 -4.61
N VAL A 435 -23.40 14.22 -3.37
CA VAL A 435 -22.63 13.77 -2.20
C VAL A 435 -23.40 12.67 -1.50
N PHE A 436 -22.71 11.58 -1.20
CA PHE A 436 -23.32 10.47 -0.48
C PHE A 436 -22.29 9.69 0.31
N GLU A 437 -22.77 8.98 1.32
CA GLU A 437 -21.98 8.05 2.12
C GLU A 437 -22.32 6.61 1.73
N LYS A 438 -21.31 5.76 1.62
CA LYS A 438 -21.51 4.31 1.48
C LYS A 438 -20.37 3.53 2.14
N ASN A 439 -20.70 2.63 3.07
CA ASN A 439 -19.75 1.76 3.80
C ASN A 439 -18.54 2.54 4.35
N GLU A 440 -18.79 3.63 5.07
CA GLU A 440 -17.77 4.52 5.64
C GLU A 440 -16.93 5.31 4.62
N PHE A 441 -17.30 5.34 3.34
CA PHE A 441 -16.64 6.20 2.34
C PHE A 441 -17.55 7.35 1.92
N LEU A 442 -16.95 8.52 1.74
CA LEU A 442 -17.62 9.71 1.25
C LEU A 442 -17.37 9.88 -0.25
N PHE A 443 -18.46 9.93 -1.03
CA PHE A 443 -18.38 10.12 -2.47
C PHE A 443 -18.84 11.52 -2.83
N GLN A 444 -18.10 12.15 -3.75
CA GLN A 444 -18.52 13.36 -4.42
C GLN A 444 -18.46 13.14 -5.93
N VAL A 445 -19.61 13.07 -6.58
CA VAL A 445 -19.70 13.01 -8.04
C VAL A 445 -19.97 14.42 -8.55
N ILE A 446 -19.16 14.89 -9.49
CA ILE A 446 -19.23 16.22 -10.08
C ILE A 446 -19.35 16.06 -11.58
N ALA A 447 -20.45 16.52 -12.16
CA ALA A 447 -20.57 16.66 -13.60
C ALA A 447 -20.70 18.14 -13.95
N PHE A 448 -20.16 18.56 -15.08
CA PHE A 448 -20.37 19.92 -15.58
C PHE A 448 -20.67 19.96 -17.07
N ALA A 449 -21.41 21.00 -17.43
CA ALA A 449 -21.80 21.37 -18.79
C ALA A 449 -21.64 22.88 -18.99
N ALA A 450 -21.61 23.32 -20.24
CA ALA A 450 -21.76 24.74 -20.57
C ALA A 450 -23.20 25.20 -20.29
N ALA A 451 -23.37 26.35 -19.65
CA ALA A 451 -24.66 26.80 -19.11
C ALA A 451 -25.64 27.35 -20.18
N ASP A 452 -25.24 27.35 -21.47
CA ASP A 452 -26.02 27.86 -22.60
C ASP A 452 -26.97 26.82 -23.23
N ASP A 453 -26.97 25.58 -22.74
CA ASP A 453 -27.78 24.48 -23.26
C ASP A 453 -28.72 23.88 -22.19
N ALA A 454 -30.01 24.24 -22.26
CA ALA A 454 -31.04 23.72 -21.35
C ALA A 454 -31.43 22.26 -21.65
N GLU A 455 -31.13 21.74 -22.85
CA GLU A 455 -31.35 20.33 -23.20
C GLU A 455 -30.20 19.46 -22.64
N ALA A 456 -28.99 20.03 -22.57
CA ALA A 456 -27.87 19.44 -21.85
C ALA A 456 -28.16 19.26 -20.35
N ASP A 457 -28.95 20.13 -19.71
CA ASP A 457 -29.30 19.99 -18.28
C ASP A 457 -30.03 18.67 -17.96
N ASP A 458 -31.05 18.32 -18.73
CA ASP A 458 -31.84 17.08 -18.55
C ASP A 458 -31.04 15.83 -18.97
N GLN A 459 -30.14 15.97 -19.95
CA GLN A 459 -29.27 14.90 -20.39
C GLN A 459 -28.11 14.66 -19.40
N HIS A 460 -27.57 15.71 -18.79
CA HIS A 460 -26.57 15.63 -17.73
C HIS A 460 -27.15 15.03 -16.46
N PHE A 461 -28.35 15.43 -16.08
CA PHE A 461 -29.05 14.84 -14.95
C PHE A 461 -29.21 13.33 -15.13
N ARG A 462 -29.68 12.90 -16.31
CA ARG A 462 -29.77 11.47 -16.67
C ARG A 462 -28.40 10.79 -16.68
N SER A 463 -27.37 11.47 -17.17
CA SER A 463 -26.00 10.93 -17.22
C SER A 463 -25.41 10.68 -15.83
N ILE A 464 -25.66 11.57 -14.86
CA ILE A 464 -25.24 11.39 -13.47
C ILE A 464 -26.02 10.26 -12.79
N HIS A 465 -27.33 10.20 -13.02
CA HIS A 465 -28.18 9.13 -12.50
C HIS A 465 -27.79 7.75 -13.08
N GLN A 466 -27.55 7.68 -14.39
CA GLN A 466 -27.04 6.48 -15.06
C GLN A 466 -25.64 6.11 -14.58
N ALA A 467 -24.81 7.12 -14.30
CA ALA A 467 -23.48 6.90 -13.77
C ALA A 467 -23.48 6.32 -12.35
N LEU A 468 -24.61 6.35 -11.64
CA LEU A 468 -24.79 5.74 -10.33
C LEU A 468 -25.76 4.57 -10.41
N THR A 469 -25.29 3.43 -10.91
CA THR A 469 -26.04 2.18 -10.79
C THR A 469 -25.58 1.43 -9.55
N PHE A 470 -26.37 1.47 -8.48
CA PHE A 470 -26.18 0.58 -7.35
C PHE A 470 -26.83 -0.75 -7.69
N ALA A 471 -26.03 -1.80 -7.86
CA ALA A 471 -26.58 -3.15 -7.80
C ALA A 471 -27.12 -3.34 -6.38
N SER A 472 -28.44 -3.25 -6.24
CA SER A 472 -29.12 -3.61 -5.01
C SER A 472 -29.11 -5.14 -4.92
N SER A 473 -28.42 -5.64 -3.89
CA SER A 473 -28.36 -7.04 -3.44
C SER A 473 -27.31 -7.96 -4.10
N PRO A 474 -26.88 -8.99 -3.35
CA PRO A 474 -25.70 -9.05 -2.50
C PRO A 474 -24.44 -9.57 -3.21
#